data_AF-A0A960VGB8-F1
#
_entry.id   AF-A0A960VGB8-F1
#
_cell.length_a   1.000
_cell.length_b   1.000
_cell.length_c   1.000
_cell.angle_alpha   90.00
_cell.angle_beta   90.00
_cell.angle_gamma   90.00
#
_symmetry.space_group_name_H-M   'P 1'
#
loop_
_entity.id
_entity.type
_entity.pdbx_description
1 polymer ?
#
loop_
_entity_poly.entity_id
_entity_poly.type
_entity_poly.pdbx_seq_one_letter_code
_entity_poly.pdbx_strand_id
1 'polypeptide(L)'
;MRFTNKLLRRTTAALSMAAFLALGVGASQAAEKLPDLMNAKARASFNTPIAGSLSLDSGTYDRIYTKGDVDADCGAETFDSANDGMYYDIYCLQVDDNQPIELIVDALGTNIFDTVLTLYCTEFDPRFPDANVIAFDDDSGEGTLSALTAAHDVRLQEGHEYTLVISTYGASMTGDYVIQPSSNVYDCGAVSQEHTSWGHVKGLYR
;
A
#
# COMPACT_ATOMS: atom_id res chain seq x y z
N MET A 1 38.49 33.17 -8.36
CA MET A 1 38.62 32.93 -9.81
C MET A 1 37.22 32.74 -10.39
N ARG A 2 36.80 33.63 -11.30
CA ARG A 2 35.50 33.60 -11.99
C ARG A 2 35.68 32.94 -13.35
N PHE A 3 34.87 31.93 -13.68
CA PHE A 3 34.68 31.47 -15.05
C PHE A 3 33.19 31.48 -15.39
N THR A 4 32.80 32.52 -16.12
CA THR A 4 31.53 32.62 -16.85
C THR A 4 31.74 32.03 -18.24
N ASN A 5 31.00 30.97 -18.59
CA ASN A 5 30.90 30.52 -19.98
C ASN A 5 29.47 30.75 -20.49
N LYS A 6 29.32 31.87 -21.21
CA LYS A 6 28.26 32.09 -22.20
C LYS A 6 28.56 31.19 -23.40
N LEU A 7 27.60 30.40 -23.87
CA LEU A 7 27.56 30.04 -25.28
C LEU A 7 26.14 30.09 -25.82
N LEU A 8 25.88 31.18 -26.55
CA LEU A 8 24.81 31.37 -27.51
C LEU A 8 24.92 30.31 -28.62
N ARG A 9 23.82 29.63 -28.97
CA ARG A 9 23.54 29.27 -30.37
C ARG A 9 22.06 29.46 -30.68
N ARG A 10 21.81 30.52 -31.46
CA ARG A 10 20.61 30.71 -32.28
C ARG A 10 20.77 29.83 -33.52
N THR A 11 19.73 29.10 -33.88
CA THR A 11 19.56 28.59 -35.25
C THR A 11 18.14 28.87 -35.71
N THR A 12 18.10 29.57 -36.82
CA THR A 12 16.98 30.15 -37.54
C THR A 12 16.46 29.16 -38.59
N ALA A 13 15.22 29.40 -39.02
CA ALA A 13 14.65 29.06 -40.33
C ALA A 13 14.21 27.60 -40.57
N ALA A 14 12.92 27.41 -40.87
CA ALA A 14 12.42 27.54 -42.23
C ALA A 14 10.88 27.58 -42.22
N LEU A 15 10.32 28.66 -42.76
CA LEU A 15 8.91 28.80 -43.04
C LEU A 15 8.66 28.08 -44.37
N SER A 16 8.02 26.91 -44.34
CA SER A 16 7.59 26.20 -45.54
C SER A 16 6.07 26.28 -45.64
N MET A 17 5.61 27.11 -46.57
CA MET A 17 4.21 27.38 -46.87
C MET A 17 3.76 26.36 -47.92
N ALA A 18 3.22 25.23 -47.47
CA ALA A 18 2.62 24.22 -48.34
C ALA A 18 1.11 24.47 -48.47
N ALA A 19 0.69 24.83 -49.69
CA ALA A 19 -0.72 24.89 -50.08
C ALA A 19 -1.29 23.46 -50.10
N PHE A 20 -2.17 23.15 -49.15
CA PHE A 20 -2.86 21.87 -49.11
C PHE A 20 -4.20 21.95 -49.84
N LEU A 21 -4.31 21.10 -50.86
CA LEU A 21 -5.50 20.84 -51.64
C LEU A 21 -6.63 20.32 -50.74
N ALA A 22 -7.78 21.00 -50.75
CA ALA A 22 -8.98 20.56 -50.05
C ALA A 22 -9.65 19.40 -50.83
N LEU A 23 -9.30 18.17 -50.50
CA LEU A 23 -10.09 16.99 -50.86
C LEU A 23 -11.14 16.77 -49.77
N GLY A 24 -12.39 17.00 -50.14
CA GLY A 24 -13.55 16.69 -49.31
C GLY A 24 -13.63 15.19 -49.05
N VAL A 25 -13.11 14.76 -47.91
CA VAL A 25 -13.41 13.45 -47.35
C VAL A 25 -14.64 13.64 -46.48
N GLY A 26 -15.76 13.05 -46.91
CA GLY A 26 -16.94 12.92 -46.06
C GLY A 26 -16.56 12.10 -44.83
N ALA A 27 -16.21 12.78 -43.74
CA ALA A 27 -16.07 12.17 -42.45
C ALA A 27 -17.46 11.76 -42.01
N SER A 28 -17.79 10.48 -42.22
CA SER A 28 -18.82 9.81 -41.44
C SER A 28 -18.41 10.03 -39.99
N GLN A 29 -19.09 10.94 -39.30
CA GLN A 29 -18.90 11.14 -37.87
C GLN A 29 -19.33 9.83 -37.23
N ALA A 30 -18.36 8.95 -36.98
CA ALA A 30 -18.56 7.83 -36.09
C ALA A 30 -19.08 8.45 -34.81
N ALA A 31 -20.31 8.09 -34.43
CA ALA A 31 -20.91 8.55 -33.19
C ALA A 31 -19.85 8.41 -32.10
N GLU A 32 -19.49 9.54 -31.48
CA GLU A 32 -18.55 9.58 -30.38
C GLU A 32 -19.00 8.52 -29.39
N LYS A 33 -18.20 7.46 -29.25
CA LYS A 33 -18.50 6.38 -28.31
C LYS A 33 -18.45 7.06 -26.95
N LEU A 34 -19.63 7.35 -26.40
CA LEU A 34 -19.75 7.86 -25.05
C LEU A 34 -18.87 6.97 -24.16
N PRO A 35 -18.04 7.55 -23.27
CA PRO A 35 -17.23 6.76 -22.37
C PRO A 35 -18.13 5.72 -21.72
N ASP A 36 -17.72 4.46 -21.84
CA ASP A 36 -18.52 3.32 -21.43
C ASP A 36 -18.58 3.30 -19.90
N LEU A 37 -19.57 4.02 -19.34
CA LEU A 37 -19.79 4.12 -17.90
C LEU A 37 -20.14 2.75 -17.27
N MET A 38 -20.39 1.70 -18.08
CA MET A 38 -20.63 0.35 -17.59
C MET A 38 -19.35 -0.33 -17.06
N ASN A 39 -18.16 0.22 -17.34
CA ASN A 39 -16.88 -0.25 -16.80
C ASN A 39 -16.29 0.66 -15.72
N ALA A 40 -17.01 1.70 -15.28
CA ALA A 40 -16.71 2.35 -14.03
C ALA A 40 -17.13 1.37 -12.91
N LYS A 41 -16.28 0.35 -12.65
CA LYS A 41 -16.23 -0.26 -11.33
C LYS A 41 -15.91 0.90 -10.39
N ALA A 42 -16.94 1.48 -9.79
CA ALA A 42 -16.77 2.15 -8.52
C ALA A 42 -16.05 1.12 -7.64
N ARG A 43 -14.74 1.28 -7.47
CA ARG A 43 -14.03 0.58 -6.40
C ARG A 43 -14.78 1.05 -5.17
N ALA A 44 -15.58 0.15 -4.61
CA ALA A 44 -16.23 0.38 -3.36
C ALA A 44 -15.10 0.42 -2.33
N SER A 45 -14.41 1.56 -2.22
CA SER A 45 -13.56 1.87 -1.08
C SER A 45 -14.52 2.13 0.06
N PHE A 46 -15.00 1.05 0.66
CA PHE A 46 -15.46 1.10 2.02
C PHE A 46 -14.26 0.70 2.86
N ASN A 47 -13.79 1.63 3.67
CA ASN A 47 -12.84 1.49 4.78
C ASN A 47 -13.27 0.32 5.65
N THR A 48 -13.02 -0.89 5.16
CA THR A 48 -13.46 -2.10 5.82
C THR A 48 -12.42 -2.34 6.89
N PRO A 49 -12.81 -2.35 8.17
CA PRO A 49 -11.86 -2.65 9.22
C PRO A 49 -11.19 -3.99 8.92
N ILE A 50 -9.87 -4.04 9.08
CA ILE A 50 -9.11 -5.26 8.93
C ILE A 50 -9.19 -5.97 10.27
N ALA A 51 -9.76 -7.17 10.30
CA ALA A 51 -9.93 -7.95 11.53
C ALA A 51 -9.27 -9.32 11.39
N GLY A 52 -8.70 -9.80 12.49
CA GLY A 52 -8.02 -11.09 12.54
C GLY A 52 -7.83 -11.58 13.98
N SER A 53 -7.10 -12.69 14.12
CA SER A 53 -6.82 -13.31 15.42
C SER A 53 -5.43 -13.93 15.41
N LEU A 54 -4.59 -13.52 16.37
CA LEU A 54 -3.26 -14.07 16.58
C LEU A 54 -3.36 -15.16 17.66
N SER A 55 -2.97 -16.37 17.31
CA SER A 55 -3.07 -17.55 18.17
C SER A 55 -1.77 -18.33 18.18
N LEU A 56 -1.71 -19.41 18.98
CA LEU A 56 -0.55 -20.31 19.02
C LEU A 56 -0.28 -21.02 17.67
N ASP A 57 -1.25 -21.03 16.76
CA ASP A 57 -1.11 -21.61 15.41
C ASP A 57 -0.62 -20.56 14.38
N SER A 58 -0.54 -19.28 14.76
CA SER A 58 -0.01 -18.21 13.90
C SER A 58 1.50 -18.36 13.70
N GLY A 59 2.00 -17.84 12.58
CA GLY A 59 3.45 -17.75 12.34
C GLY A 59 4.13 -16.88 13.40
N THR A 60 5.42 -17.10 13.62
CA THR A 60 6.24 -16.28 14.53
C THR A 60 7.46 -15.70 13.83
N TYR A 61 7.96 -14.58 14.34
CA TYR A 61 9.19 -13.94 13.86
C TYR A 61 9.94 -13.23 14.99
N ASP A 62 11.20 -12.91 14.75
CA ASP A 62 12.06 -12.13 15.65
C ASP A 62 11.83 -10.65 15.37
N ARG A 63 11.40 -9.89 16.38
CA ARG A 63 10.83 -8.56 16.16
C ARG A 63 11.95 -7.56 15.87
N ILE A 64 11.70 -6.58 15.01
CA ILE A 64 12.55 -5.40 14.86
C ILE A 64 12.06 -4.23 15.70
N TYR A 65 12.86 -3.17 15.83
CA TYR A 65 12.37 -1.86 16.21
C TYR A 65 13.03 -0.78 15.36
N THR A 66 12.38 0.38 15.23
CA THR A 66 12.96 1.56 14.58
C THR A 66 13.06 2.71 15.58
N LYS A 67 13.74 3.80 15.23
CA LYS A 67 13.76 5.03 16.05
C LYS A 67 12.60 5.98 15.72
N GLY A 68 11.53 5.47 15.11
CA GLY A 68 10.42 6.27 14.59
C GLY A 68 10.67 6.85 13.21
N ASP A 69 11.63 6.30 12.46
CA ASP A 69 11.92 6.72 11.10
C ASP A 69 10.85 6.19 10.13
N VAL A 70 10.33 7.09 9.29
CA VAL A 70 9.50 6.75 8.14
C VAL A 70 10.33 6.94 6.88
N ASP A 71 10.40 5.92 6.05
CA ASP A 71 11.10 5.96 4.76
C ASP A 71 10.27 5.34 3.64
N ALA A 72 9.69 6.20 2.79
CA ALA A 72 8.90 5.76 1.63
C ALA A 72 9.73 5.02 0.57
N ASP A 73 11.07 5.13 0.62
CA ASP A 73 12.00 4.39 -0.24
C ASP A 73 12.47 3.06 0.39
N CYS A 74 11.76 2.57 1.42
CA CYS A 74 11.94 1.24 2.03
C CYS A 74 13.28 1.07 2.79
N GLY A 75 13.89 2.19 3.19
CA GLY A 75 15.21 2.24 3.83
C GLY A 75 15.18 2.62 5.30
N ALA A 76 14.05 2.46 5.99
CA ALA A 76 13.93 2.85 7.40
C ALA A 76 15.02 2.13 8.23
N GLU A 77 15.70 2.87 9.11
CA GLU A 77 16.75 2.28 9.95
C GLU A 77 16.11 1.36 10.99
N THR A 78 16.47 0.08 10.92
CA THR A 78 15.90 -0.97 11.75
C THR A 78 16.98 -1.62 12.62
N PHE A 79 16.53 -2.14 13.76
CA PHE A 79 17.36 -2.80 14.74
C PHE A 79 16.68 -4.07 15.22
N ASP A 80 17.48 -5.06 15.55
CA ASP A 80 17.01 -6.28 16.21
C ASP A 80 16.43 -5.95 17.60
N SER A 81 15.20 -6.39 17.88
CA SER A 81 14.59 -6.24 19.20
C SER A 81 15.09 -7.33 20.14
N ALA A 82 14.96 -7.10 21.46
CA ALA A 82 15.19 -8.17 22.44
C ALA A 82 14.00 -9.13 22.57
N ASN A 83 12.90 -8.85 21.88
CA ASN A 83 11.72 -9.70 21.87
C ASN A 83 11.77 -10.57 20.61
N ASP A 84 11.84 -11.90 20.81
CA ASP A 84 11.74 -12.91 19.74
C ASP A 84 10.47 -13.75 19.83
N GLY A 85 10.01 -14.30 18.71
CA GLY A 85 8.90 -15.26 18.64
C GLY A 85 7.49 -14.66 18.70
N MET A 86 7.27 -13.48 18.14
CA MET A 86 5.97 -12.81 18.15
C MET A 86 5.03 -13.37 17.12
N TYR A 87 3.77 -13.63 17.49
CA TYR A 87 2.74 -14.01 16.52
C TYR A 87 2.42 -12.83 15.61
N TYR A 88 2.21 -13.10 14.32
CA TYR A 88 1.89 -12.09 13.33
C TYR A 88 0.86 -12.57 12.29
N ASP A 89 0.23 -11.60 11.64
CA ASP A 89 -0.56 -11.75 10.42
C ASP A 89 -0.08 -10.75 9.37
N ILE A 90 -0.34 -11.06 8.09
CA ILE A 90 0.11 -10.26 6.94
C ILE A 90 -1.10 -9.85 6.10
N TYR A 91 -1.14 -8.58 5.72
CA TYR A 91 -2.13 -8.03 4.81
C TYR A 91 -1.47 -7.31 3.64
N CYS A 92 -2.10 -7.40 2.47
CA CYS A 92 -1.71 -6.64 1.30
C CYS A 92 -2.52 -5.34 1.27
N LEU A 93 -1.85 -4.20 1.09
CA LEU A 93 -2.46 -2.88 1.00
C LEU A 93 -2.15 -2.20 -0.33
N GLN A 94 -3.09 -1.39 -0.81
CA GLN A 94 -2.89 -0.39 -1.85
C GLN A 94 -3.47 0.95 -1.38
N VAL A 95 -3.04 2.03 -2.04
CA VAL A 95 -3.62 3.38 -1.87
C VAL A 95 -4.19 3.93 -3.16
N ASP A 96 -5.16 4.85 -3.07
CA ASP A 96 -5.83 5.49 -4.21
C ASP A 96 -5.48 6.98 -4.36
N ASP A 97 -4.70 7.51 -3.42
CA ASP A 97 -4.11 8.84 -3.49
C ASP A 97 -2.73 8.87 -2.80
N ASN A 98 -2.13 10.06 -2.71
CA ASN A 98 -0.84 10.30 -2.05
C ASN A 98 -0.99 11.11 -0.75
N GLN A 99 -2.15 11.05 -0.10
CA GLN A 99 -2.33 11.60 1.24
C GLN A 99 -1.68 10.68 2.29
N PRO A 100 -1.33 11.20 3.47
CA PRO A 100 -0.86 10.35 4.55
C PRO A 100 -1.89 9.28 4.85
N ILE A 101 -1.44 8.04 5.00
CA ILE A 101 -2.30 6.94 5.42
C ILE A 101 -2.50 6.97 6.93
N GLU A 102 -3.57 6.34 7.39
CA GLU A 102 -3.75 5.98 8.79
C GLU A 102 -4.05 4.48 8.92
N LEU A 103 -3.42 3.81 9.88
CA LEU A 103 -3.64 2.42 10.24
C LEU A 103 -3.65 2.35 11.76
N ILE A 104 -4.84 2.31 12.36
CA ILE A 104 -5.01 2.46 13.81
C ILE A 104 -5.60 1.17 14.38
N VAL A 105 -4.92 0.52 15.32
CA VAL A 105 -5.52 -0.62 16.05
C VAL A 105 -6.61 -0.11 16.99
N ASP A 106 -7.84 -0.60 16.79
CA ASP A 106 -9.04 -0.19 17.52
C ASP A 106 -9.16 -0.92 18.85
N ALA A 107 -9.09 -0.18 19.95
CA ALA A 107 -9.19 -0.71 21.31
C ALA A 107 -10.54 -1.38 21.61
N LEU A 108 -11.63 -1.02 20.92
CA LEU A 108 -12.94 -1.63 21.16
C LEU A 108 -13.07 -3.01 20.50
N GLY A 109 -12.33 -3.24 19.41
CA GLY A 109 -12.31 -4.50 18.67
C GLY A 109 -11.14 -5.43 19.02
N THR A 110 -10.16 -4.93 19.79
CA THR A 110 -8.91 -5.63 20.05
C THR A 110 -8.83 -6.10 21.50
N ASN A 111 -8.45 -7.36 21.71
CA ASN A 111 -8.21 -7.92 23.05
C ASN A 111 -6.75 -8.37 23.26
N ILE A 112 -5.89 -8.22 22.25
CA ILE A 112 -4.44 -8.24 22.42
C ILE A 112 -4.04 -7.01 23.24
N PHE A 113 -3.24 -7.22 24.29
CA PHE A 113 -2.85 -6.15 25.21
C PHE A 113 -1.90 -5.14 24.57
N ASP A 114 -0.97 -5.60 23.74
CA ASP A 114 0.12 -4.80 23.19
C ASP A 114 0.43 -5.29 21.77
N THR A 115 0.39 -4.37 20.81
CA THR A 115 0.40 -4.65 19.37
C THR A 115 1.45 -3.83 18.67
N VAL A 116 1.96 -4.35 17.57
CA VAL A 116 2.96 -3.70 16.74
C VAL A 116 2.48 -3.70 15.29
N LEU A 117 2.59 -2.56 14.61
CA LEU A 117 2.42 -2.45 13.17
C LEU A 117 3.77 -2.26 12.51
N THR A 118 3.98 -2.95 11.40
CA THR A 118 5.12 -2.70 10.51
C THR A 118 4.66 -2.71 9.06
N LEU A 119 5.03 -1.67 8.32
CA LEU A 119 4.67 -1.51 6.93
C LEU A 119 5.92 -1.71 6.05
N TYR A 120 5.78 -2.49 4.99
CA TYR A 120 6.84 -2.88 4.07
C TYR A 120 6.50 -2.53 2.63
N CYS A 121 7.53 -2.25 1.83
CA CYS A 121 7.37 -2.02 0.39
C CYS A 121 7.11 -3.28 -0.44
N THR A 122 7.50 -4.44 0.08
CA THR A 122 7.40 -5.73 -0.61
C THR A 122 6.82 -6.77 0.33
N GLU A 123 6.68 -8.00 -0.15
CA GLU A 123 6.32 -9.16 0.68
C GLU A 123 7.24 -9.27 1.90
N PHE A 124 6.64 -9.56 3.05
CA PHE A 124 7.33 -9.77 4.31
C PHE A 124 7.93 -11.20 4.38
N ASP A 125 9.21 -11.29 4.74
CA ASP A 125 9.88 -12.57 5.07
C ASP A 125 10.24 -12.59 6.56
N PRO A 126 9.64 -13.48 7.38
CA PRO A 126 9.90 -13.52 8.82
C PRO A 126 11.35 -13.88 9.18
N ARG A 127 12.16 -14.34 8.22
CA ARG A 127 13.61 -14.59 8.42
C ARG A 127 14.47 -13.34 8.23
N PHE A 128 13.92 -12.30 7.61
CA PHE A 128 14.58 -11.01 7.34
C PHE A 128 13.60 -9.85 7.63
N PRO A 129 13.12 -9.72 8.88
CA PRO A 129 12.09 -8.75 9.25
C PRO A 129 12.58 -7.29 9.19
N ASP A 130 13.88 -7.08 9.03
CA ASP A 130 14.53 -5.78 8.88
C ASP A 130 14.52 -5.26 7.44
N ALA A 131 14.18 -6.09 6.46
CA ALA A 131 14.26 -5.75 5.05
C ALA A 131 13.02 -4.97 4.55
N ASN A 132 13.25 -3.90 3.77
CA ASN A 132 12.23 -3.13 3.05
C ASN A 132 11.17 -2.43 3.92
N VAL A 133 11.53 -2.05 5.15
CA VAL A 133 10.64 -1.39 6.11
C VAL A 133 10.41 0.07 5.69
N ILE A 134 9.15 0.48 5.72
CA ILE A 134 8.69 1.85 5.51
C ILE A 134 8.47 2.54 6.86
N ALA A 135 7.71 1.89 7.72
CA ALA A 135 7.25 2.45 9.00
C ALA A 135 7.04 1.33 10.01
N PHE A 136 7.19 1.68 11.28
CA PHE A 136 7.02 0.81 12.43
C PHE A 136 6.38 1.62 13.55
N ASP A 137 5.46 1.02 14.29
CA ASP A 137 4.91 1.63 15.50
C ASP A 137 4.46 0.54 16.49
N ASP A 138 4.74 0.74 17.78
CA ASP A 138 4.34 -0.16 18.87
C ASP A 138 3.54 0.50 20.01
N ASP A 139 3.31 1.83 20.01
CA ASP A 139 2.57 2.47 21.11
C ASP A 139 1.93 3.83 20.79
N SER A 140 1.76 4.22 19.52
CA SER A 140 1.14 5.51 19.17
C SER A 140 -0.40 5.52 19.21
N GLY A 141 -1.05 4.40 19.54
CA GLY A 141 -2.49 4.24 19.63
C GLY A 141 -3.07 4.42 21.04
N GLU A 142 -4.26 3.88 21.29
CA GLU A 142 -4.85 3.90 22.62
C GLU A 142 -4.15 2.89 23.55
N GLY A 143 -3.57 3.37 24.66
CA GLY A 143 -2.86 2.50 25.60
C GLY A 143 -1.52 2.05 25.05
N THR A 144 -1.34 0.73 24.89
CA THR A 144 -0.16 0.07 24.29
C THR A 144 -0.49 -0.49 22.91
N LEU A 145 -1.53 0.04 22.26
CA LEU A 145 -1.87 -0.36 20.90
C LEU A 145 -1.08 0.50 19.91
N SER A 146 -0.73 -0.10 18.78
CA SER A 146 0.00 0.56 17.70
C SER A 146 -0.95 1.35 16.78
N ALA A 147 -0.49 2.48 16.28
CA ALA A 147 -1.18 3.29 15.31
C ALA A 147 -0.21 4.08 14.41
N LEU A 148 -0.27 3.83 13.10
CA LEU A 148 0.30 4.77 12.12
C LEU A 148 -0.74 5.87 11.88
N THR A 149 -0.61 7.01 12.56
CA THR A 149 -1.48 8.18 12.36
C THR A 149 -0.97 9.13 11.27
N ALA A 150 -1.81 10.08 10.85
CA ALA A 150 -1.42 11.11 9.88
C ALA A 150 -0.20 11.96 10.33
N ALA A 151 0.12 12.00 11.63
CA ALA A 151 1.28 12.72 12.16
C ALA A 151 2.62 12.09 11.76
N HIS A 152 2.63 10.78 11.44
CA HIS A 152 3.81 10.10 10.93
C HIS A 152 4.11 10.44 9.46
N ASP A 153 3.17 11.09 8.75
CA ASP A 153 3.30 11.49 7.34
C ASP A 153 3.71 10.33 6.39
N VAL A 154 3.23 9.10 6.68
CA VAL A 154 3.46 7.93 5.82
C VAL A 154 2.66 8.10 4.52
N ARG A 155 3.37 8.41 3.43
CA ARG A 155 2.79 8.64 2.10
C ARG A 155 3.21 7.53 1.14
N LEU A 156 2.25 6.89 0.51
CA LEU A 156 2.46 5.76 -0.39
C LEU A 156 2.12 6.13 -1.84
N GLN A 157 2.70 5.40 -2.78
CA GLN A 157 2.45 5.62 -4.21
C GLN A 157 1.17 4.89 -4.64
N GLU A 158 0.27 5.61 -5.31
CA GLU A 158 -0.95 5.04 -5.90
C GLU A 158 -0.61 3.89 -6.87
N GLY A 159 -1.39 2.80 -6.77
CA GLY A 159 -1.27 1.63 -7.64
C GLY A 159 -0.09 0.69 -7.32
N HIS A 160 0.63 0.94 -6.22
CA HIS A 160 1.64 0.02 -5.68
C HIS A 160 1.05 -0.84 -4.57
N GLU A 161 1.51 -2.09 -4.47
CA GLU A 161 1.18 -3.01 -3.40
C GLU A 161 2.21 -2.90 -2.28
N TYR A 162 1.71 -2.89 -1.05
CA TYR A 162 2.47 -2.79 0.19
C TYR A 162 2.07 -3.92 1.12
N THR A 163 2.96 -4.31 2.02
CA THR A 163 2.66 -5.33 3.02
C THR A 163 2.54 -4.71 4.39
N LEU A 164 1.39 -4.88 5.03
CA LEU A 164 1.18 -4.58 6.43
C LEU A 164 1.36 -5.85 7.25
N VAL A 165 2.19 -5.78 8.27
CA VAL A 165 2.29 -6.80 9.31
C VAL A 165 1.72 -6.22 10.59
N ILE A 166 0.80 -6.97 11.20
CA ILE A 166 0.41 -6.74 12.59
C ILE A 166 0.94 -7.90 13.41
N SER A 167 1.55 -7.58 14.55
CA SER A 167 2.01 -8.60 15.48
C SER A 167 1.63 -8.26 16.91
N THR A 168 1.70 -9.27 17.75
CA THR A 168 1.80 -9.06 19.19
C THR A 168 3.13 -8.40 19.55
N TYR A 169 3.20 -7.72 20.70
CA TYR A 169 4.48 -7.21 21.23
C TYR A 169 5.34 -8.30 21.88
N GLY A 170 4.71 -9.30 22.49
CA GLY A 170 5.37 -10.37 23.23
C GLY A 170 4.89 -11.77 22.83
N ALA A 171 5.81 -12.74 22.84
CA ALA A 171 5.64 -14.10 22.31
C ALA A 171 4.58 -14.98 22.98
N SER A 172 4.02 -14.55 24.11
CA SER A 172 2.97 -15.27 24.83
C SER A 172 1.60 -14.61 24.73
N MET A 173 1.47 -13.53 23.96
CA MET A 173 0.21 -12.82 23.78
C MET A 173 -0.56 -13.44 22.62
N THR A 174 -1.88 -13.52 22.75
CA THR A 174 -2.79 -13.99 21.70
C THR A 174 -4.08 -13.23 21.83
N GLY A 175 -4.85 -13.13 20.76
CA GLY A 175 -6.14 -12.48 20.79
C GLY A 175 -6.60 -12.01 19.44
N ASP A 176 -7.77 -11.38 19.45
CA ASP A 176 -8.38 -10.74 18.30
C ASP A 176 -7.91 -9.29 18.20
N TYR A 177 -7.85 -8.79 16.97
CA TYR A 177 -7.55 -7.40 16.68
C TYR A 177 -8.45 -6.84 15.59
N VAL A 178 -8.57 -5.52 15.59
CA VAL A 178 -9.21 -4.74 14.53
C VAL A 178 -8.33 -3.54 14.21
N ILE A 179 -8.04 -3.31 12.92
CA ILE A 179 -7.32 -2.14 12.40
C ILE A 179 -8.29 -1.29 11.60
N GLN A 180 -8.30 0.01 11.86
CA GLN A 180 -9.09 1.02 11.16
C GLN A 180 -8.19 1.74 10.15
N PRO A 181 -8.28 1.40 8.85
CA PRO A 181 -7.58 2.12 7.81
C PRO A 181 -8.23 3.48 7.50
N SER A 182 -7.41 4.47 7.09
CA SER A 182 -7.89 5.70 6.46
C SER A 182 -8.60 5.41 5.14
N SER A 183 -9.39 6.37 4.64
CA SER A 183 -10.24 6.15 3.45
C SER A 183 -9.51 5.94 2.13
N ASN A 184 -8.23 6.32 2.09
CA ASN A 184 -7.36 6.15 0.94
C ASN A 184 -6.60 4.82 0.96
N VAL A 185 -6.80 3.97 1.97
CA VAL A 185 -6.19 2.64 2.08
C VAL A 185 -7.26 1.57 1.81
N TYR A 186 -6.91 0.60 0.97
CA TYR A 186 -7.74 -0.57 0.74
C TYR A 186 -6.86 -1.81 0.64
N ASP A 187 -7.43 -2.96 0.99
CA ASP A 187 -6.82 -4.25 0.69
C ASP A 187 -6.59 -4.34 -0.83
N CYS A 188 -5.50 -4.99 -1.28
CA CYS A 188 -5.24 -5.33 -2.69
C CYS A 188 -6.38 -6.13 -3.37
N GLY A 189 -7.44 -6.40 -2.61
CA GLY A 189 -8.47 -7.38 -2.82
C GLY A 189 -8.01 -8.65 -2.14
N ALA A 190 -8.96 -9.45 -1.65
CA ALA A 190 -8.68 -10.86 -1.59
C ALA A 190 -8.10 -11.22 -2.97
N VAL A 191 -6.83 -11.64 -3.02
CA VAL A 191 -6.48 -12.70 -3.94
C VAL A 191 -7.51 -13.73 -3.55
N SER A 192 -8.58 -13.83 -4.32
CA SER A 192 -9.54 -14.84 -4.01
C SER A 192 -8.68 -16.09 -4.12
N GLN A 193 -8.40 -16.72 -2.99
CA GLN A 193 -8.57 -18.14 -2.95
C GLN A 193 -10.06 -18.38 -3.18
N GLU A 194 -10.60 -17.94 -4.33
CA GLU A 194 -11.34 -18.87 -5.13
C GLU A 194 -10.39 -20.06 -5.15
N HIS A 195 -10.77 -21.07 -4.38
CA HIS A 195 -10.79 -22.40 -4.92
C HIS A 195 -11.33 -22.26 -6.35
N THR A 196 -10.46 -21.92 -7.30
CA THR A 196 -10.70 -22.03 -8.71
C THR A 196 -10.74 -23.53 -8.91
N SER A 197 -11.84 -24.13 -8.50
CA SER A 197 -12.10 -25.51 -8.82
C SER A 197 -12.11 -25.56 -10.33
N TRP A 198 -11.52 -26.61 -10.89
CA TRP A 198 -11.57 -26.84 -12.33
C TRP A 198 -13.02 -26.80 -12.89
N GLY A 199 -14.04 -26.95 -12.05
CA GLY A 199 -15.44 -26.76 -12.41
C GLY A 199 -15.79 -25.32 -12.81
N HIS A 200 -15.26 -24.30 -12.12
CA HIS A 200 -15.57 -22.90 -12.41
C HIS A 200 -14.93 -22.46 -13.74
N VAL A 201 -13.67 -22.84 -13.99
CA VAL A 201 -12.96 -22.55 -15.25
C VAL A 201 -13.64 -23.20 -16.44
N LYS A 202 -14.10 -24.45 -16.32
CA LYS A 202 -14.79 -25.16 -17.40
C LYS A 202 -16.17 -24.55 -17.75
N GLY A 203 -16.79 -23.82 -16.83
CA GLY A 203 -18.05 -23.12 -17.07
C GLY A 203 -17.91 -21.89 -17.98
N LEU A 204 -16.73 -21.31 -18.08
CA LEU A 204 -16.47 -20.09 -18.86
C LEU A 204 -16.18 -20.35 -20.35
N TYR A 205 -15.92 -21.61 -20.75
CA TYR A 205 -15.58 -21.99 -22.13
C TYR A 205 -16.68 -22.83 -22.81
N ARG A 206 -17.94 -22.66 -22.42
CA ARG A 206 -19.09 -23.28 -23.09
C ARG A 206 -20.01 -22.25 -23.70
#